data_AF-A0A3D4HDB8-F1
#
_entry.id   AF-A0A3D4HDB8-F1
#
_cell.length_a   1.000
_cell.length_b   1.000
_cell.length_c   1.000
_cell.angle_alpha   90.00
_cell.angle_beta   90.00
_cell.angle_gamma   90.00
#
_symmetry.space_group_name_H-M   'P 1'
#
loop_
_entity.id
_entity.type
_entity.pdbx_description
1 polymer ?
#
loop_
_entity_poly.entity_id
_entity_poly.type
_entity_poly.pdbx_seq_one_letter_code
_entity_poly.pdbx_strand_id
1 'polypeptide(L)'
;LAGVADSILFSVCDFRETEMPETPGVVILNPEYGDRMGDEKKLLPVYQAIGDFFKKDCSGYWGYVFTGNRSLGKRVGLKTSRKIEFYNGPIECRLFEYELYAGSRNPK
;
A
#
# COMPACT_ATOMS: atom_id res chain seq x y z
N LEU A 1 14.66 -17.64 15.66
CA LEU A 1 14.39 -16.31 15.07
C LEU A 1 15.15 -16.20 13.76
N ALA A 2 14.69 -15.40 12.79
CA ALA A 2 15.25 -15.34 11.43
C ALA A 2 16.65 -14.70 11.32
N GLY A 3 17.26 -14.22 12.41
CA GLY A 3 18.64 -13.71 12.42
C GLY A 3 18.84 -12.30 11.86
N VAL A 4 17.76 -11.53 11.66
CA VAL A 4 17.78 -10.20 11.02
C VAL A 4 17.23 -9.08 11.91
N ALA A 5 17.14 -9.32 13.22
CA ALA A 5 16.52 -8.37 14.15
C ALA A 5 17.21 -7.00 14.16
N ASP A 6 18.54 -6.99 14.07
CA ASP A 6 19.34 -5.76 14.09
C ASP A 6 19.25 -4.96 12.77
N SER A 7 18.57 -5.51 11.75
CA SER A 7 18.34 -4.86 10.47
C SER A 7 16.92 -4.30 10.30
N ILE A 8 16.06 -4.46 11.31
CA ILE A 8 14.64 -4.06 11.24
C ILE A 8 14.28 -3.21 12.45
N LEU A 9 13.82 -1.99 12.19
CA LEU A 9 13.18 -1.17 13.21
C LEU A 9 11.68 -1.49 13.26
N PHE A 10 11.18 -1.83 14.43
CA PHE A 10 9.75 -2.05 14.67
C PHE A 10 9.17 -0.94 15.53
N SER A 11 8.00 -0.46 15.17
CA SER A 11 7.19 0.46 15.97
C SER A 11 5.72 0.06 15.92
N VAL A 12 4.98 0.38 16.97
CA VAL A 12 3.52 0.28 16.97
C VAL A 12 2.99 1.69 16.73
N CYS A 13 2.37 1.89 15.56
CA CYS A 13 1.77 3.16 15.20
C CYS A 13 0.58 2.93 14.27
N ASP A 14 -0.22 3.98 14.10
CA ASP A 14 -1.08 4.04 12.94
C ASP A 14 -0.22 4.24 11.69
N PHE A 15 -0.46 3.48 10.62
CA PHE A 15 0.36 3.59 9.41
C PHE A 15 0.35 5.02 8.83
N ARG A 16 -0.72 5.79 9.05
CA ARG A 16 -0.88 7.18 8.63
C ARG A 16 0.14 8.13 9.28
N GLU A 17 0.75 7.68 10.37
CA GLU A 17 1.72 8.43 11.18
C GLU A 17 3.13 7.84 11.07
N THR A 18 3.35 6.90 10.14
CA THR A 18 4.68 6.32 9.91
C THR A 18 5.66 7.42 9.51
N GLU A 19 6.73 7.58 10.28
CA GLU A 19 7.84 8.44 9.89
C GLU A 19 8.59 7.81 8.71
N MET A 20 8.56 8.50 7.57
CA MET A 20 9.21 8.04 6.35
C MET A 20 10.69 8.49 6.37
N PRO A 21 11.64 7.58 6.09
CA PRO A 21 13.04 7.95 5.91
C PRO A 21 13.26 8.96 4.76
N GLU A 22 14.51 9.33 4.51
CA GLU A 22 14.82 10.11 3.31
C GLU A 22 14.63 9.26 2.04
N THR A 23 14.10 9.88 0.99
CA THR A 23 14.00 9.28 -0.36
C THR A 23 15.38 9.08 -0.99
N PRO A 24 15.57 8.13 -1.92
CA PRO A 24 14.56 7.23 -2.47
C PRO A 24 14.30 6.01 -1.59
N GLY A 25 13.11 5.42 -1.73
CA GLY A 25 12.79 4.18 -1.05
C GLY A 25 11.54 3.50 -1.58
N VAL A 26 11.15 2.43 -0.89
CA VAL A 26 9.97 1.62 -1.19
C VAL A 26 9.06 1.57 0.04
N VAL A 27 7.77 1.82 -0.16
CA VAL A 27 6.73 1.56 0.85
C VAL A 27 5.84 0.42 0.35
N ILE A 28 5.68 -0.62 1.17
CA ILE A 28 4.85 -1.79 0.85
C ILE A 28 3.82 -1.98 1.96
N LEU A 29 2.55 -2.07 1.57
CA LEU A 29 1.45 -2.37 2.47
C LEU A 29 0.75 -3.66 2.04
N ASN A 30 0.49 -4.55 3.00
CA ASN A 30 -0.35 -5.74 2.84
C ASN A 30 -1.55 -5.61 3.80
N PRO A 31 -2.50 -4.70 3.53
CA PRO A 31 -3.67 -4.51 4.37
C PRO A 31 -4.58 -5.73 4.32
N GLU A 32 -5.46 -5.85 5.31
CA GLU A 32 -6.60 -6.77 5.25
C GLU A 32 -7.41 -6.54 3.96
N TYR A 33 -7.98 -7.60 3.39
CA TYR A 33 -8.72 -7.51 2.13
C TYR A 33 -10.11 -8.13 2.17
N GLY A 34 -10.63 -8.42 3.36
CA GLY A 34 -12.06 -8.65 3.57
C GLY A 34 -12.61 -9.95 2.98
N ASP A 35 -11.84 -11.04 3.01
CA ASP A 35 -12.26 -12.39 2.54
C ASP A 35 -13.49 -12.97 3.26
N ARG A 36 -13.97 -12.31 4.31
CA ARG A 36 -15.18 -12.68 5.07
C ARG A 36 -16.30 -11.68 4.76
N MET A 37 -17.54 -12.18 4.62
CA MET A 37 -18.70 -11.34 4.32
C MET A 37 -18.88 -10.23 5.38
N GLY A 38 -18.87 -8.97 4.92
CA GLY A 38 -19.15 -7.79 5.75
C GLY A 38 -17.95 -6.93 6.12
N ASP A 39 -16.72 -7.43 5.95
CA ASP A 39 -15.52 -6.68 6.33
C ASP A 39 -15.07 -5.68 5.25
N GLU A 40 -15.41 -5.90 3.97
CA GLU A 40 -15.04 -4.98 2.88
C GLU A 40 -15.49 -3.52 3.13
N LYS A 41 -16.72 -3.31 3.61
CA LYS A 41 -17.23 -1.94 3.88
C LYS A 41 -16.42 -1.22 4.96
N LYS A 42 -15.92 -1.95 5.96
CA LYS A 42 -15.09 -1.41 7.04
C LYS A 42 -13.66 -1.10 6.56
N LEU A 43 -13.21 -1.77 5.50
CA LEU A 43 -11.90 -1.57 4.91
C LEU A 43 -11.86 -0.45 3.89
N LEU A 44 -13.01 0.02 3.38
CA LEU A 44 -13.06 1.17 2.45
C LEU A 44 -12.27 2.39 2.97
N PRO A 45 -12.46 2.85 4.22
CA PRO A 45 -11.72 4.00 4.75
C PRO A 45 -10.22 3.73 4.88
N VAL A 46 -9.82 2.49 5.18
CA VAL A 46 -8.40 2.10 5.28
C VAL A 46 -7.72 2.25 3.93
N TYR A 47 -8.31 1.71 2.85
CA TYR A 47 -7.72 1.81 1.51
C TYR A 47 -7.72 3.25 0.98
N GLN A 48 -8.71 4.07 1.33
CA GLN A 48 -8.67 5.51 1.03
C GLN A 48 -7.51 6.20 1.75
N ALA A 49 -7.34 5.91 3.04
CA ALA A 49 -6.25 6.47 3.84
C ALA A 49 -4.87 6.04 3.34
N ILE A 50 -4.72 4.85 2.74
CA ILE A 50 -3.48 4.45 2.05
C ILE A 50 -3.16 5.41 0.91
N GLY A 51 -4.16 5.76 0.10
CA GLY A 51 -4.00 6.74 -0.98
C GLY A 51 -3.58 8.12 -0.48
N ASP A 52 -4.17 8.56 0.63
CA ASP A 52 -3.86 9.85 1.25
C ASP A 52 -2.44 9.86 1.85
N PHE A 53 -2.07 8.80 2.57
CA PHE A 53 -0.71 8.61 3.10
C PHE A 53 0.34 8.58 1.99
N PHE A 54 0.08 7.85 0.90
CA PHE A 54 0.99 7.81 -0.25
C PHE A 54 1.22 9.17 -0.87
N LYS A 55 0.19 10.02 -0.96
CA LYS A 55 0.32 11.39 -1.49
C LYS A 55 1.04 12.32 -0.52
N LYS A 56 0.68 12.26 0.76
CA LYS A 56 1.11 13.23 1.77
C LYS A 56 2.54 12.98 2.24
N ASP A 57 2.86 11.73 2.54
CA ASP A 57 4.05 11.39 3.33
C ASP A 57 5.06 10.51 2.54
N CYS A 58 4.63 9.85 1.45
CA CYS A 58 5.49 8.97 0.64
C CYS A 58 5.92 9.56 -0.72
N SER A 59 5.92 10.89 -0.86
CA SER A 59 6.39 11.53 -2.09
C SER A 59 7.87 11.19 -2.34
N GLY A 60 8.23 10.82 -3.58
CA GLY A 60 9.56 10.37 -3.99
C GLY A 60 9.79 8.85 -3.86
N TYR A 61 8.82 8.09 -3.34
CA TYR A 61 8.92 6.63 -3.16
C TYR A 61 8.30 5.84 -4.32
N TRP A 62 8.63 4.55 -4.36
CA TRP A 62 7.76 3.55 -4.98
C TRP A 62 6.78 3.01 -3.95
N GLY A 63 5.49 3.06 -4.26
CA GLY A 63 4.42 2.53 -3.42
C GLY A 63 3.92 1.19 -3.93
N TYR A 64 3.62 0.27 -3.00
CA TYR A 64 3.06 -1.03 -3.31
C TYR A 64 1.92 -1.38 -2.36
N VAL A 65 0.80 -1.86 -2.90
CA VAL A 65 -0.32 -2.40 -2.12
C VAL A 65 -0.62 -3.82 -2.61
N PHE A 66 -0.47 -4.80 -1.71
CA PHE A 66 -0.83 -6.19 -1.95
C PHE A 66 -2.23 -6.47 -1.40
N THR A 67 -3.14 -6.97 -2.23
CA THR A 67 -4.52 -7.28 -1.79
C THR A 67 -5.16 -8.35 -2.67
N GLY A 68 -5.95 -9.24 -2.04
CA GLY A 68 -6.84 -10.18 -2.72
C GLY A 68 -8.14 -9.56 -3.21
N ASN A 69 -8.43 -8.30 -2.83
CA ASN A 69 -9.70 -7.66 -3.13
C ASN A 69 -9.53 -6.50 -4.12
N ARG A 70 -9.97 -6.74 -5.35
CA ARG A 70 -9.84 -5.79 -6.46
C ARG A 70 -10.72 -4.55 -6.31
N SER A 71 -11.87 -4.61 -5.63
CA SER A 71 -12.68 -3.41 -5.36
C SER A 71 -12.00 -2.53 -4.32
N LEU A 72 -11.43 -3.11 -3.25
CA LEU A 72 -10.65 -2.36 -2.27
C LEU A 72 -9.40 -1.74 -2.88
N GLY A 73 -8.64 -2.47 -3.72
CA GLY A 73 -7.47 -1.90 -4.42
C GLY A 73 -7.79 -0.65 -5.26
N LYS A 74 -9.00 -0.54 -5.82
CA LYS A 74 -9.44 0.67 -6.53
C LYS A 74 -9.68 1.87 -5.60
N ARG A 75 -9.95 1.64 -4.31
CA ARG A 75 -10.22 2.69 -3.32
C ARG A 75 -8.97 3.47 -2.89
N VAL A 76 -7.78 2.96 -3.18
CA VAL A 76 -6.52 3.71 -3.04
C VAL A 76 -6.57 5.02 -3.85
N GLY A 77 -7.35 5.08 -4.93
CA GLY A 77 -7.63 6.33 -5.64
C GLY A 77 -6.42 6.95 -6.35
N LEU A 78 -5.34 6.19 -6.51
CA LEU A 78 -4.13 6.56 -7.24
C LEU A 78 -4.02 5.77 -8.55
N LYS A 79 -3.39 6.38 -9.56
CA LYS A 79 -3.10 5.70 -10.82
C LYS A 79 -1.96 4.72 -10.62
N THR A 80 -2.24 3.44 -10.80
CA THR A 80 -1.25 2.37 -10.73
C THR A 80 -0.35 2.40 -11.97
N SER A 81 0.97 2.30 -11.81
CA SER A 81 1.94 2.10 -12.91
C SER A 81 1.88 0.66 -13.43
N ARG A 82 1.76 -0.30 -12.52
CA ARG A 82 1.72 -1.74 -12.82
C ARG A 82 0.76 -2.49 -11.89
N LYS A 83 0.27 -3.63 -12.36
CA LYS A 83 -0.52 -4.60 -11.60
C LYS A 83 0.08 -5.96 -11.85
N ILE A 84 0.59 -6.60 -10.81
CA ILE A 84 1.22 -7.92 -10.91
C ILE A 84 0.29 -8.93 -10.22
N GLU A 85 -0.05 -10.00 -10.92
CA GLU A 85 -0.90 -11.07 -10.40
C GLU A 85 -0.08 -12.05 -9.56
N PHE A 86 -0.65 -12.46 -8.43
CA PHE A 86 -0.10 -13.39 -7.47
C PHE A 86 -1.19 -14.36 -7.00
N TYR A 87 -0.77 -15.45 -6.37
CA TYR A 87 -1.69 -16.41 -5.75
C TYR A 87 -1.27 -16.68 -4.32
N ASN A 88 -2.12 -16.33 -3.35
CA ASN A 88 -1.95 -16.72 -1.95
C ASN A 88 -2.79 -17.99 -1.69
N GLY A 89 -2.20 -19.14 -2.03
CA GLY A 89 -2.95 -20.39 -2.12
C GLY A 89 -4.02 -20.30 -3.23
N PRO A 90 -5.30 -20.55 -2.94
CA PRO A 90 -6.37 -20.46 -3.94
C PRO A 90 -6.84 -19.02 -4.22
N ILE A 91 -6.35 -18.03 -3.47
CA ILE A 91 -6.81 -16.64 -3.55
C ILE A 91 -5.97 -15.90 -4.60
N GLU A 92 -6.61 -15.40 -5.66
CA GLU A 92 -5.98 -14.46 -6.59
C GLU A 92 -5.73 -13.13 -5.87
N CYS A 93 -4.46 -12.76 -5.75
CA CYS A 93 -4.02 -11.48 -5.21
C CYS A 93 -3.36 -10.64 -6.29
N ARG A 94 -3.30 -9.32 -6.06
CA ARG A 94 -2.55 -8.41 -6.92
C ARG A 94 -1.65 -7.53 -6.09
N LEU A 95 -0.45 -7.30 -6.60
CA LEU A 95 0.43 -6.22 -6.17
C LEU A 95 0.21 -5.03 -7.10
N PHE A 96 -0.37 -3.96 -6.55
CA PHE A 96 -0.53 -2.69 -7.23
C PHE A 96 0.71 -1.83 -6.98
N GLU A 97 1.36 -1.37 -8.05
CA GLU A 97 2.53 -0.49 -8.00
C GLU A 97 2.13 0.95 -8.31
N TYR A 98 2.78 1.90 -7.62
CA TYR A 98 2.56 3.33 -7.74
C TYR A 98 3.90 4.06 -7.81
N GLU A 99 4.05 4.92 -8.82
CA GLU A 99 5.10 5.95 -8.87
C GLU A 99 4.62 7.17 -8.07
N LEU A 100 5.15 7.37 -6.86
CA LEU A 100 4.73 8.46 -5.96
C LEU A 100 5.61 9.68 -6.21
N TYR A 101 5.33 10.44 -7.27
CA TYR A 101 6.16 11.60 -7.63
C TYR A 101 6.15 12.70 -6.55
N ALA A 102 7.28 13.37 -6.37
CA ALA A 102 7.34 14.66 -5.68
C ALA A 102 6.70 15.73 -6.58
N GLY A 103 5.39 15.97 -6.43
CA GLY A 103 4.64 17.00 -7.16
C GLY A 103 3.52 16.48 -8.05
N SER A 104 2.75 17.41 -8.64
CA SER A 104 1.65 17.05 -9.55
C SER A 104 2.19 16.57 -10.89
N ARG A 105 1.75 15.38 -11.31
CA ARG A 105 2.05 14.87 -12.64
C ARG A 105 1.36 15.75 -13.67
N ASN A 106 2.12 16.50 -14.46
CA ASN A 106 1.56 17.31 -15.54
C ASN A 106 0.81 16.38 -16.51
N PRO A 107 -0.52 16.52 -16.69
CA PRO A 107 -1.24 15.71 -17.66
C PRO A 107 -0.73 16.11 -19.06
N LYS A 108 -0.15 15.14 -19.76
CA LYS A 108 0.02 15.22 -21.22
C LYS A 108 -1.31 14.90 -21.88
#